data_AF-A0A3C1GC67-F1
#
_entry.id   AF-A0A3C1GC67-F1
#
_cell.length_a   1.000
_cell.length_b   1.000
_cell.length_c   1.000
_cell.angle_alpha   90.00
_cell.angle_beta   90.00
_cell.angle_gamma   90.00
#
_symmetry.space_group_name_H-M   'P 1'
#
loop_
_entity.id
_entity.type
_entity.pdbx_description
1 polymer ?
#
loop_
_entity_poly.entity_id
_entity_poly.type
_entity_poly.pdbx_seq_one_letter_code
_entity_poly.pdbx_strand_id
1 'polypeptide(L)'
;PAYVPCTATIVRWFVERRGLAVGIASAGGSLGTFALPPVAHLLVTTVGWRWAYVIFGGVILVALNLVAVVMRRDPEALGLAPDGRPPGAPTPGGGRAARGYTVSEAARTGAFWMVWAVFAATWIPVFVPLVHLVPFARDLGVPALWAATLVSALGIAAVAGRVIMGGLSDRIGRRGTLAAGLVLQAVAFAGFSTARTLPALYAAAVLFGFSYGTISTLFPALVSDFFGREHSGSLVGLLFALAAPVAAAGPVGAGWIYDHTGSYGLAWWLSAGSNLLALALLAFARPPATT
;
A
#
# COMPACT_ATOMS: atom_id res chain seq x y z
N PRO A 1 8.07 -5.20 9.58
CA PRO A 1 8.45 -4.11 10.52
C PRO A 1 9.22 -2.92 9.89
N ALA A 2 10.04 -3.11 8.84
CA ALA A 2 10.87 -2.04 8.27
C ALA A 2 10.11 -0.94 7.49
N TYR A 3 8.91 -1.23 6.98
CA TYR A 3 8.16 -0.30 6.12
C TYR A 3 7.84 1.04 6.81
N VAL A 4 7.37 1.00 8.07
CA VAL A 4 6.96 2.20 8.82
C VAL A 4 8.14 3.14 9.11
N PRO A 5 9.28 2.69 9.68
CA PRO A 5 10.42 3.58 9.93
C PRO A 5 11.05 4.12 8.63
N CYS A 6 11.12 3.32 7.57
CA CYS A 6 11.60 3.78 6.26
C CYS A 6 10.70 4.88 5.69
N THR A 7 9.38 4.65 5.63
CA THR A 7 8.42 5.64 5.12
C THR A 7 8.41 6.91 5.97
N ALA A 8 8.44 6.79 7.31
CA ALA A 8 8.50 7.95 8.20
C ALA A 8 9.76 8.81 7.99
N THR A 9 10.91 8.18 7.74
CA THR A 9 12.17 8.90 7.48
C THR A 9 12.11 9.65 6.15
N ILE A 10 11.60 9.03 5.08
CA ILE A 10 11.45 9.66 3.77
C ILE A 10 10.58 10.91 3.84
N VAL A 11 9.50 10.85 4.62
CA VAL A 11 8.57 11.96 4.84
C VAL A 11 9.22 13.15 5.55
N ARG A 12 10.30 12.94 6.31
CA ARG A 12 11.08 14.00 6.95
C ARG A 12 12.08 14.67 5.99
N TRP A 13 12.65 13.88 5.07
CA TRP A 13 13.62 14.36 4.08
C TRP A 13 12.98 15.08 2.88
N PHE A 14 11.76 14.69 2.50
CA PHE A 14 11.05 15.23 1.33
C PHE A 14 9.71 15.84 1.73
N VAL A 15 9.57 17.14 1.50
CA VAL A 15 8.34 17.90 1.81
C VAL A 15 7.54 18.14 0.55
N GLU A 16 8.16 18.69 -0.50
CA GLU A 16 7.49 19.09 -1.73
C GLU A 16 7.25 17.91 -2.69
N ARG A 17 8.18 16.94 -2.72
CA ARG A 17 8.12 15.74 -3.58
C ARG A 17 7.82 14.48 -2.80
N ARG A 18 7.03 14.62 -1.73
CA ARG A 18 6.82 13.57 -0.74
C ARG A 18 6.15 12.33 -1.33
N GLY A 19 5.13 12.51 -2.16
CA GLY A 19 4.43 11.39 -2.79
C GLY A 19 5.36 10.57 -3.67
N LEU A 20 6.17 11.26 -4.49
CA LEU A 20 7.17 10.61 -5.35
C LEU A 20 8.24 9.86 -4.53
N ALA A 21 8.80 10.49 -3.49
CA ALA A 21 9.85 9.88 -2.68
C ALA A 21 9.37 8.61 -1.96
N VAL A 22 8.17 8.66 -1.35
CA VAL A 22 7.55 7.49 -0.73
C VAL A 22 7.25 6.42 -1.78
N GLY A 23 6.78 6.83 -2.97
CA GLY A 23 6.50 5.93 -4.09
C GLY A 23 7.73 5.15 -4.56
N ILE A 24 8.85 5.85 -4.79
CA ILE A 24 10.12 5.23 -5.21
C ILE A 24 10.63 4.27 -4.14
N ALA A 25 10.68 4.69 -2.88
CA ALA A 25 11.17 3.82 -1.81
C ALA A 25 10.29 2.59 -1.59
N SER A 26 8.97 2.76 -1.74
CA SER A 26 8.02 1.66 -1.61
C SER A 26 8.04 0.74 -2.84
N ALA A 27 8.50 1.19 -4.02
CA ALA A 27 8.58 0.36 -5.23
C ALA A 27 9.40 -0.92 -5.02
N GLY A 28 10.43 -0.88 -4.17
CA GLY A 28 11.22 -2.05 -3.79
C GLY A 28 10.38 -3.20 -3.21
N GLY A 29 9.32 -2.89 -2.45
CA GLY A 29 8.41 -3.92 -1.93
C GLY A 29 7.65 -4.66 -3.04
N SER A 30 7.20 -3.94 -4.06
CA SER A 30 6.49 -4.56 -5.21
C SER A 30 7.44 -5.34 -6.11
N LEU A 31 8.69 -4.85 -6.29
CA LEU A 31 9.75 -5.61 -6.95
C LEU A 31 10.05 -6.91 -6.21
N GLY A 32 10.09 -6.88 -4.87
CA GLY A 32 10.21 -8.07 -4.04
C GLY A 32 9.09 -9.07 -4.29
N THR A 33 7.82 -8.63 -4.29
CA THR A 33 6.67 -9.50 -4.59
C THR A 33 6.77 -10.18 -5.95
N PHE A 34 7.32 -9.50 -6.96
CA PHE A 34 7.54 -10.05 -8.30
C PHE A 34 8.74 -10.99 -8.38
N ALA A 35 9.89 -10.59 -7.85
CA ALA A 35 11.16 -11.28 -8.04
C ALA A 35 11.40 -12.43 -7.05
N LEU A 36 10.85 -12.34 -5.83
CA LEU A 36 11.11 -13.35 -4.79
C LEU A 36 10.53 -14.73 -5.10
N PRO A 37 9.30 -14.91 -5.63
CA PRO A 37 8.75 -16.25 -5.82
C PRO A 37 9.57 -17.14 -6.77
N PRO A 38 10.03 -16.67 -7.96
CA PRO A 38 10.93 -17.46 -8.80
C PRO A 38 12.26 -17.81 -8.13
N VAL A 39 12.87 -16.85 -7.43
CA VAL A 39 14.13 -17.05 -6.70
C VAL A 39 13.93 -18.07 -5.56
N ALA A 40 12.82 -17.98 -4.83
CA ALA A 40 12.46 -18.91 -3.77
C ALA A 40 12.25 -20.32 -4.34
N HIS A 41 11.54 -20.44 -5.47
CA HIS A 41 11.36 -21.74 -6.13
C HIS A 41 12.69 -22.37 -6.54
N LEU A 42 13.58 -21.60 -7.17
CA LEU A 42 14.91 -22.07 -7.57
C LEU A 42 15.75 -22.51 -6.36
N LEU A 43 15.77 -21.73 -5.28
CA LEU A 43 16.50 -22.08 -4.06
C LEU A 43 15.92 -23.33 -3.40
N VAL A 44 14.60 -23.44 -3.30
CA VAL A 44 13.93 -24.60 -2.69
C VAL A 44 14.21 -25.87 -3.48
N THR A 45 14.22 -25.81 -4.82
CA THR A 45 14.47 -26.99 -5.67
C THR A 45 15.94 -27.38 -5.76
N THR A 46 16.87 -26.44 -5.60
CA THR A 46 18.32 -26.71 -5.71
C THR A 46 18.99 -27.04 -4.37
N VAL A 47 18.67 -26.32 -3.31
CA VAL A 47 19.34 -26.45 -1.99
C VAL A 47 18.40 -26.88 -0.87
N GLY A 48 17.11 -27.06 -1.17
CA GLY A 48 16.08 -27.43 -0.20
C GLY A 48 15.53 -26.24 0.58
N TRP A 49 14.32 -26.39 1.12
CA TRP A 49 13.60 -25.31 1.79
C TRP A 49 14.32 -24.74 3.01
N ARG A 50 15.01 -25.59 3.80
CA ARG A 50 15.75 -25.15 4.99
C ARG A 50 16.85 -24.15 4.63
N TRP A 51 17.69 -24.48 3.66
CA TRP A 51 18.78 -23.60 3.23
C TRP A 51 18.27 -22.39 2.46
N ALA A 52 17.17 -22.51 1.71
CA ALA A 52 16.52 -21.35 1.11
C ALA A 52 16.14 -20.29 2.16
N TYR A 53 15.54 -20.68 3.29
CA TYR A 53 15.23 -19.76 4.38
C TYR A 53 16.47 -19.16 5.04
N VAL A 54 17.54 -19.94 5.23
CA VAL A 54 18.82 -19.43 5.77
C VAL A 54 19.42 -18.37 4.85
N ILE A 55 19.43 -18.61 3.55
CA ILE A 55 19.93 -17.67 2.54
C ILE A 55 19.09 -16.38 2.55
N PHE A 56 17.76 -16.48 2.52
CA PHE A 56 16.89 -15.31 2.62
C PHE A 56 17.12 -14.52 3.91
N GLY A 57 17.22 -15.22 5.04
CA GLY A 57 17.51 -14.60 6.34
C GLY A 57 18.84 -13.85 6.34
N GLY A 58 19.90 -14.47 5.79
CA GLY A 58 21.22 -13.85 5.67
C GLY A 58 21.22 -12.61 4.79
N VAL A 59 20.61 -12.68 3.60
CA VAL A 59 20.49 -11.52 2.70
C VAL A 59 19.72 -10.38 3.36
N ILE A 60 18.59 -10.67 4.02
CA ILE A 60 17.79 -9.67 4.74
C ILE A 60 18.62 -9.05 5.88
N LEU A 61 19.34 -9.87 6.65
CA LEU A 61 20.18 -9.39 7.76
C LEU A 61 21.25 -8.42 7.27
N VAL A 62 21.99 -8.80 6.21
CA VAL A 62 23.05 -7.96 5.63
C VAL A 62 22.45 -6.66 5.09
N ALA A 63 21.36 -6.75 4.31
CA ALA A 63 20.70 -5.57 3.75
C ALA A 63 20.19 -4.62 4.83
N LEU A 64 19.55 -5.13 5.89
CA LEU A 64 19.06 -4.30 7.00
C LEU A 64 20.20 -3.62 7.76
N ASN A 65 21.32 -4.32 7.99
CA ASN A 65 22.49 -3.72 8.65
C ASN A 65 23.13 -2.62 7.79
N LEU A 66 23.28 -2.85 6.49
CA LEU A 66 23.78 -1.84 5.56
C LEU A 66 22.89 -0.60 5.55
N VAL A 67 21.57 -0.79 5.45
CA VAL A 67 20.60 0.31 5.52
C VAL A 67 20.68 1.03 6.87
N ALA A 68 20.78 0.31 7.99
CA ALA A 68 20.85 0.92 9.32
C ALA A 68 22.10 1.81 9.49
N VAL A 69 23.23 1.44 8.91
CA VAL A 69 24.47 2.24 8.96
C VAL A 69 24.34 3.53 8.14
N VAL A 70 23.71 3.45 6.95
CA VAL A 70 23.61 4.56 6.00
C VAL A 70 22.44 5.50 6.31
N MET A 71 21.34 4.97 6.84
CA MET A 71 20.10 5.71 7.04
C MET A 71 20.27 6.76 8.14
N ARG A 72 19.79 7.98 7.86
CA ARG A 72 19.83 9.12 8.77
C ARG A 72 18.41 9.65 8.96
N ARG A 73 17.99 9.78 10.22
CA ARG A 73 16.59 10.05 10.59
C ARG A 73 16.12 11.43 10.14
N ASP A 74 16.95 12.44 10.36
CA ASP A 74 16.62 13.84 10.14
C ASP A 74 17.70 14.51 9.27
N PRO A 75 17.34 15.26 8.22
CA PRO A 75 18.32 16.03 7.45
C PRO A 75 19.00 17.11 8.32
N GLU A 76 18.28 17.63 9.31
CA GLU A 76 18.75 18.65 10.26
C GLU A 76 19.95 18.17 11.08
N ALA A 77 20.01 16.87 11.40
CA ALA A 77 21.15 16.26 12.08
C ALA A 77 22.45 16.29 11.26
N LEU A 78 22.35 16.56 9.96
CA LEU A 78 23.47 16.71 9.02
C LEU A 78 23.68 18.18 8.62
N GLY A 79 22.98 19.12 9.25
CA GLY A 79 22.99 20.52 8.85
C GLY A 79 22.32 20.78 7.49
N LEU A 80 21.48 19.86 7.02
CA LEU A 80 20.74 19.97 5.77
C LEU A 80 19.28 20.38 6.05
N ALA A 81 18.63 21.04 5.08
CA ALA A 81 17.19 21.25 5.11
C ALA A 81 16.45 20.24 4.20
N PRO A 82 15.16 19.98 4.45
CA PRO A 82 14.35 19.13 3.58
C PRO A 82 14.36 19.60 2.12
N ASP A 83 14.22 18.66 1.19
CA ASP A 83 14.30 18.89 -0.26
C ASP A 83 15.65 19.47 -0.75
N GLY A 84 16.70 19.49 0.08
CA GLY A 84 18.01 20.05 -0.27
C GLY A 84 18.05 21.58 -0.29
N ARG A 85 17.13 22.24 0.40
CA ARG A 85 17.10 23.71 0.51
C ARG A 85 18.24 24.24 1.39
N PRO A 86 18.60 25.53 1.26
CA PRO A 86 19.52 26.17 2.20
C PRO A 86 18.98 26.10 3.64
N PRO A 87 19.84 25.87 4.65
CA PRO A 87 19.44 25.91 6.06
C PRO A 87 18.79 27.27 6.39
N GLY A 88 17.59 27.25 6.97
CA GLY A 88 16.84 28.46 7.32
C GLY A 88 15.86 28.98 6.26
N ALA A 89 15.78 28.36 5.08
CA ALA A 89 14.73 28.66 4.11
C ALA A 89 13.34 28.32 4.69
N PRO A 90 12.33 29.20 4.55
CA PRO A 90 10.99 28.92 5.05
C PRO A 90 10.44 27.66 4.39
N THR A 91 10.07 26.68 5.21
CA THR A 91 9.46 25.44 4.72
C THR A 91 8.10 25.77 4.08
N PRO A 92 7.83 25.37 2.84
CA PRO A 92 6.50 25.54 2.24
C PRO A 92 5.45 24.86 3.12
N GLY A 93 4.45 25.62 3.56
CA GLY A 93 3.43 25.17 4.53
C GLY A 93 3.76 25.46 6.00
N GLY A 94 4.85 26.19 6.29
CA GLY A 94 5.25 26.66 7.63
C GLY A 94 4.39 27.81 8.19
N GLY A 95 3.08 27.80 7.98
CA GLY A 95 2.20 28.50 8.89
C GLY A 95 2.28 27.81 10.25
N ARG A 96 2.46 28.57 11.35
CA ARG A 96 2.49 28.12 12.76
C ARG A 96 2.16 26.63 12.87
N ALA A 97 3.19 25.78 13.01
CA ALA A 97 3.00 24.34 13.10
C ALA A 97 2.00 24.05 14.21
N ALA A 98 0.73 23.82 13.83
CA ALA A 98 -0.27 23.33 14.75
C ALA A 98 0.30 22.03 15.30
N ARG A 99 0.48 21.96 16.62
CA ARG A 99 1.07 20.83 17.33
C ARG A 99 0.51 19.53 16.74
N GLY A 100 1.38 18.63 16.29
CA GLY A 100 0.93 17.38 15.69
C GLY A 100 0.23 16.52 16.72
N TYR A 101 -0.90 15.92 16.38
CA TYR A 101 -1.64 15.05 17.30
C TYR A 101 -0.78 13.86 17.70
N THR A 102 -0.70 13.60 19.00
CA THR A 102 -0.19 12.34 19.52
C THR A 102 -1.14 11.19 19.18
N VAL A 103 -0.69 9.95 19.34
CA VAL A 103 -1.54 8.75 19.13
C VAL A 103 -2.78 8.79 20.01
N SER A 104 -2.64 9.16 21.29
CA SER A 104 -3.76 9.23 22.22
C SER A 104 -4.75 10.35 21.87
N GLU A 105 -4.28 11.51 21.40
CA GLU A 105 -5.16 12.60 21.01
C GLU A 105 -5.92 12.23 19.72
N ALA A 106 -5.22 11.72 18.70
CA ALA A 106 -5.82 11.31 17.45
C ALA A 106 -6.89 10.23 17.66
N ALA A 107 -6.59 9.18 18.44
CA ALA A 107 -7.52 8.06 18.68
C ALA A 107 -8.82 8.48 19.39
N ARG A 108 -8.86 9.65 20.04
CA ARG A 108 -10.07 10.23 20.64
C ARG A 108 -10.92 11.03 19.64
N THR A 109 -10.41 11.29 18.44
CA THR A 109 -11.14 12.05 17.42
C THR A 109 -11.98 11.15 16.51
N GLY A 110 -13.15 11.63 16.09
CA GLY A 110 -13.95 10.97 15.05
C GLY A 110 -13.23 10.91 13.70
N ALA A 111 -12.34 11.87 13.43
CA ALA A 111 -11.53 11.91 12.20
C ALA A 111 -10.60 10.68 12.09
N PHE A 112 -10.00 10.23 13.20
CA PHE A 112 -9.13 9.05 13.21
C PHE A 112 -9.91 7.80 12.85
N TRP A 113 -11.07 7.58 13.47
CA TRP A 113 -11.90 6.42 13.18
C TRP A 113 -12.51 6.46 11.78
N MET A 114 -12.77 7.65 11.24
CA MET A 114 -13.18 7.80 9.83
C MET A 114 -12.05 7.42 8.87
N VAL A 115 -10.82 7.91 9.11
CA VAL A 115 -9.64 7.52 8.31
C VAL A 115 -9.37 6.03 8.43
N TRP A 116 -9.51 5.46 9.63
CA TRP A 116 -9.40 4.03 9.86
C TRP A 116 -10.50 3.25 9.13
N ALA A 117 -11.75 3.70 9.12
CA ALA A 117 -12.84 3.05 8.41
C ALA A 117 -12.62 3.04 6.90
N VAL A 118 -12.13 4.15 6.32
CA VAL A 118 -11.68 4.20 4.92
C VAL A 118 -10.58 3.17 4.70
N PHE A 119 -9.56 3.13 5.56
CA PHE A 119 -8.46 2.18 5.44
C PHE A 119 -8.94 0.73 5.52
N ALA A 120 -9.75 0.40 6.53
CA ALA A 120 -10.31 -0.91 6.75
C ALA A 120 -11.11 -1.38 5.52
N ALA A 121 -12.04 -0.57 5.03
CA ALA A 121 -12.83 -0.89 3.84
C ALA A 121 -11.95 -1.13 2.59
N THR A 122 -10.87 -0.37 2.41
CA THR A 122 -9.92 -0.62 1.31
C THR A 122 -9.07 -1.87 1.53
N TRP A 123 -8.67 -2.16 2.77
CA TRP A 123 -7.74 -3.25 3.10
C TRP A 123 -8.39 -4.61 3.32
N ILE A 124 -9.71 -4.69 3.57
CA ILE A 124 -10.45 -5.97 3.59
C ILE A 124 -10.15 -6.77 2.32
N PRO A 125 -10.46 -6.29 1.10
CA PRO A 125 -10.32 -7.11 -0.09
C PRO A 125 -8.90 -7.13 -0.68
N VAL A 126 -7.97 -6.32 -0.17
CA VAL A 126 -6.70 -6.03 -0.87
C VAL A 126 -5.83 -7.27 -1.10
N PHE A 127 -5.91 -8.26 -0.21
CA PHE A 127 -5.15 -9.50 -0.32
C PHE A 127 -5.90 -10.60 -1.10
N VAL A 128 -7.18 -10.40 -1.43
CA VAL A 128 -7.98 -11.41 -2.14
C VAL A 128 -7.34 -11.77 -3.49
N PRO A 129 -6.93 -10.81 -4.36
CA PRO A 129 -6.25 -11.17 -5.60
C PRO A 129 -4.90 -11.84 -5.36
N LEU A 130 -4.16 -11.48 -4.31
CA LEU A 130 -2.86 -12.10 -4.03
C LEU A 130 -2.98 -13.58 -3.68
N VAL A 131 -4.08 -13.98 -3.05
CA VAL A 131 -4.32 -15.38 -2.63
C VAL A 131 -5.10 -16.16 -3.69
N HIS A 132 -6.15 -15.57 -4.27
CA HIS A 132 -7.15 -16.30 -5.05
C HIS A 132 -7.07 -16.07 -6.56
N LEU A 133 -6.29 -15.10 -7.06
CA LEU A 133 -6.23 -14.84 -8.51
C LEU A 133 -5.66 -16.02 -9.30
N VAL A 134 -4.64 -16.70 -8.75
CA VAL A 134 -4.05 -17.87 -9.41
C VAL A 134 -5.06 -19.02 -9.45
N PRO A 135 -5.66 -19.49 -8.33
CA PRO A 135 -6.74 -20.48 -8.36
C PRO A 135 -7.89 -20.09 -9.29
N PHE A 136 -8.37 -18.84 -9.22
CA PHE A 136 -9.45 -18.36 -10.10
C PHE A 136 -9.09 -18.47 -11.60
N ALA A 137 -7.87 -18.13 -11.99
CA ALA A 137 -7.43 -18.30 -13.36
C ALA A 137 -7.34 -19.79 -13.76
N ARG A 138 -6.94 -20.67 -12.83
CA ARG A 138 -6.90 -22.13 -13.06
C ARG A 138 -8.30 -22.70 -13.29
N ASP A 139 -9.31 -22.22 -12.55
CA ASP A 139 -10.71 -22.62 -12.73
C ASP A 139 -11.26 -22.23 -14.11
N LEU A 140 -10.72 -21.15 -14.69
CA LEU A 140 -11.00 -20.74 -16.07
C LEU A 140 -10.17 -21.51 -17.12
N GLY A 141 -9.44 -22.54 -16.72
CA GLY A 141 -8.62 -23.37 -17.61
C GLY A 141 -7.25 -22.78 -17.95
N VAL A 142 -6.82 -21.68 -17.32
CA VAL A 142 -5.50 -21.08 -17.58
C VAL A 142 -4.39 -22.00 -17.06
N PRO A 143 -3.32 -22.26 -17.82
CA PRO A 143 -2.17 -23.03 -17.33
C PRO A 143 -1.49 -22.36 -16.14
N ALA A 144 -0.93 -23.16 -15.22
CA ALA A 144 -0.35 -22.66 -13.96
C ALA A 144 0.75 -21.61 -14.14
N LEU A 145 1.59 -21.78 -15.16
CA LEU A 145 2.65 -20.82 -15.50
C LEU A 145 2.08 -19.44 -15.81
N TRP A 146 1.06 -19.38 -16.68
CA TRP A 146 0.41 -18.14 -17.07
C TRP A 146 -0.39 -17.53 -15.91
N ALA A 147 -1.11 -18.35 -15.14
CA ALA A 147 -1.83 -17.89 -13.96
C ALA A 147 -0.89 -17.21 -12.94
N ALA A 148 0.30 -17.78 -12.68
CA ALA A 148 1.29 -17.20 -11.79
C ALA A 148 1.80 -15.82 -12.26
N THR A 149 1.94 -15.62 -13.57
CA THR A 149 2.36 -14.32 -14.12
C THR A 149 1.31 -13.22 -13.98
N LEU A 150 0.05 -13.52 -13.67
CA LEU A 150 -0.94 -12.49 -13.31
C LEU A 150 -0.53 -11.75 -12.03
N VAL A 151 -0.01 -12.47 -11.04
CA VAL A 151 0.50 -11.87 -9.79
C VAL A 151 1.73 -11.00 -10.06
N SER A 152 2.56 -11.42 -11.01
CA SER A 152 3.68 -10.61 -11.49
C SER A 152 3.22 -9.30 -12.11
N ALA A 153 2.17 -9.33 -12.93
CA ALA A 153 1.57 -8.14 -13.53
C ALA A 153 1.00 -7.18 -12.46
N LEU A 154 0.35 -7.70 -11.40
CA LEU A 154 -0.07 -6.88 -10.24
C LEU A 154 1.12 -6.12 -9.65
N GLY A 155 2.23 -6.82 -9.40
CA GLY A 155 3.44 -6.27 -8.78
C GLY A 155 4.07 -5.16 -9.62
N ILE A 156 4.27 -5.41 -10.92
CA ILE A 156 4.84 -4.43 -11.86
C ILE A 156 3.94 -3.20 -11.97
N ALA A 157 2.62 -3.40 -12.14
CA ALA A 157 1.70 -2.28 -12.23
C ALA A 157 1.62 -1.49 -10.90
N ALA A 158 1.79 -2.16 -9.75
CA ALA A 158 1.89 -1.49 -8.47
C ALA A 158 3.11 -0.57 -8.37
N VAL A 159 4.26 -0.94 -8.93
CA VAL A 159 5.42 -0.03 -9.01
C VAL A 159 5.03 1.24 -9.79
N ALA A 160 4.41 1.07 -10.96
CA ALA A 160 3.98 2.20 -11.79
C ALA A 160 2.98 3.10 -11.05
N GLY A 161 1.98 2.53 -10.39
CA GLY A 161 1.01 3.27 -9.58
C GLY A 161 1.66 4.08 -8.45
N ARG A 162 2.62 3.48 -7.72
CA ARG A 162 3.36 4.15 -6.65
C ARG A 162 4.10 5.39 -7.14
N VAL A 163 4.80 5.29 -8.27
CA VAL A 163 5.64 6.37 -8.81
C VAL A 163 4.78 7.44 -9.49
N ILE A 164 3.89 7.03 -10.41
CA ILE A 164 3.08 7.95 -11.24
C ILE A 164 2.09 8.70 -10.36
N MET A 165 1.29 7.98 -9.57
CA MET A 165 0.25 8.61 -8.77
C MET A 165 0.80 9.27 -7.51
N GLY A 166 1.95 8.81 -6.99
CA GLY A 166 2.71 9.53 -5.98
C GLY A 166 3.07 10.94 -6.43
N GLY A 167 3.70 11.08 -7.60
CA GLY A 167 4.02 12.39 -8.17
C GLY A 167 2.80 13.22 -8.58
N LEU A 168 1.75 12.57 -9.12
CA LEU A 168 0.51 13.27 -9.48
C LEU A 168 -0.21 13.83 -8.26
N SER A 169 -0.19 13.10 -7.13
CA SER A 169 -0.86 13.53 -5.89
C SER A 169 -0.30 14.82 -5.31
N ASP A 170 0.98 15.08 -5.55
CA ASP A 170 1.64 16.32 -5.12
C ASP A 170 1.13 17.53 -5.94
N ARG A 171 0.53 17.31 -7.13
CA ARG A 171 -0.01 18.38 -8.01
C ARG A 171 -1.51 18.58 -7.92
N ILE A 172 -2.30 17.50 -7.89
CA ILE A 172 -3.78 17.56 -7.94
C ILE A 172 -4.44 17.35 -6.57
N GLY A 173 -3.64 17.16 -5.52
CA GLY A 173 -4.11 16.96 -4.15
C GLY A 173 -4.39 15.51 -3.80
N ARG A 174 -4.00 15.13 -2.57
CA ARG A 174 -3.99 13.73 -2.12
C ARG A 174 -5.36 13.06 -2.08
N ARG A 175 -6.38 13.80 -1.66
CA ARG A 175 -7.75 13.27 -1.55
C ARG A 175 -8.32 12.88 -2.90
N GLY A 176 -8.13 13.73 -3.92
CA GLY A 176 -8.58 13.45 -5.28
C GLY A 176 -7.85 12.25 -5.90
N THR A 177 -6.54 12.17 -5.71
CA THR A 177 -5.76 11.02 -6.21
C THR A 177 -6.12 9.71 -5.51
N LEU A 178 -6.38 9.75 -4.19
CA LEU A 178 -6.84 8.58 -3.45
C LEU A 178 -8.23 8.14 -3.93
N ALA A 179 -9.16 9.09 -4.14
CA ALA A 179 -10.48 8.81 -4.70
C ALA A 179 -10.39 8.13 -6.08
N ALA A 180 -9.54 8.65 -6.97
CA ALA A 180 -9.29 8.03 -8.27
C ALA A 180 -8.73 6.60 -8.13
N GLY A 181 -7.78 6.39 -7.20
CA GLY A 181 -7.26 5.07 -6.89
C GLY A 181 -8.34 4.08 -6.44
N LEU A 182 -9.25 4.51 -5.56
CA LEU A 182 -10.38 3.69 -5.07
C LEU A 182 -11.35 3.32 -6.19
N VAL A 183 -11.66 4.26 -7.09
CA VAL A 183 -12.49 3.98 -8.28
C VAL A 183 -11.82 2.96 -9.19
N LEU A 184 -10.53 3.16 -9.51
CA LEU A 184 -9.77 2.22 -10.34
C LEU A 184 -9.72 0.82 -9.70
N GLN A 185 -9.57 0.73 -8.38
CA GLN A 185 -9.56 -0.54 -7.67
C GLN A 185 -10.93 -1.24 -7.71
N ALA A 186 -12.02 -0.49 -7.53
CA ALA A 186 -13.38 -1.02 -7.67
C ALA A 186 -13.64 -1.55 -9.09
N VAL A 187 -13.21 -0.82 -10.12
CA VAL A 187 -13.31 -1.26 -11.53
C VAL A 187 -12.46 -2.51 -11.76
N ALA A 188 -11.27 -2.61 -11.18
CA ALA A 188 -10.44 -3.80 -11.30
C ALA A 188 -11.11 -5.04 -10.69
N PHE A 189 -11.72 -4.90 -9.51
CA PHE A 189 -12.50 -5.98 -8.88
C PHE A 189 -13.71 -6.40 -9.71
N ALA A 190 -14.47 -5.45 -10.25
CA ALA A 190 -15.55 -5.73 -11.19
C ALA A 190 -15.03 -6.43 -12.47
N GLY A 191 -13.84 -6.04 -12.93
CA GLY A 191 -13.13 -6.65 -14.04
C GLY A 191 -12.80 -8.13 -13.77
N PHE A 192 -12.30 -8.47 -12.58
CA PHE A 192 -12.08 -9.89 -12.21
C PHE A 192 -13.38 -10.69 -12.22
N SER A 193 -14.51 -10.11 -11.78
CA SER A 193 -15.79 -10.82 -11.80
C SER A 193 -16.31 -11.14 -13.22
N THR A 194 -15.96 -10.32 -14.21
CA THR A 194 -16.46 -10.44 -15.60
C THR A 194 -15.44 -11.05 -16.56
N ALA A 195 -14.15 -11.07 -16.20
CA ALA A 195 -13.09 -11.66 -16.99
C ALA A 195 -13.29 -13.18 -17.17
N ARG A 196 -13.23 -13.64 -18.41
CA ARG A 196 -13.28 -15.07 -18.80
C ARG A 196 -12.10 -15.50 -19.66
N THR A 197 -11.23 -14.57 -20.03
CA THR A 197 -10.06 -14.81 -20.90
C THR A 197 -8.80 -14.30 -20.22
N LEU A 198 -7.65 -14.89 -20.58
CA LEU A 198 -6.36 -14.49 -20.02
C LEU A 198 -6.02 -13.00 -20.25
N PRO A 199 -6.25 -12.40 -21.44
CA PRO A 199 -6.03 -10.97 -21.63
C PRO A 199 -6.91 -10.09 -20.72
N ALA A 200 -8.18 -10.46 -20.51
CA ALA A 200 -9.07 -9.73 -19.60
C ALA A 200 -8.60 -9.81 -18.15
N LEU A 201 -8.09 -10.97 -17.72
CA LEU A 201 -7.48 -11.14 -16.40
C LEU A 201 -6.23 -10.26 -16.24
N TYR A 202 -5.37 -10.16 -17.27
CA TYR A 202 -4.23 -9.25 -17.23
C TYR A 202 -4.65 -7.78 -17.15
N ALA A 203 -5.67 -7.37 -17.91
CA ALA A 203 -6.17 -6.00 -17.87
C ALA A 203 -6.67 -5.64 -16.45
N ALA A 204 -7.49 -6.51 -15.85
CA ALA A 204 -7.94 -6.35 -14.47
C ALA A 204 -6.78 -6.38 -13.47
N ALA A 205 -5.79 -7.26 -13.68
CA ALA A 205 -4.62 -7.36 -12.81
C ALA A 205 -3.73 -6.12 -12.86
N VAL A 206 -3.45 -5.59 -14.05
CA VAL A 206 -2.67 -4.35 -14.20
C VAL A 206 -3.42 -3.18 -13.54
N LEU A 207 -4.74 -3.08 -13.74
CA LEU A 207 -5.54 -2.03 -13.13
C LEU A 207 -5.57 -2.13 -11.60
N PHE A 208 -5.72 -3.35 -11.06
CA PHE A 208 -5.64 -3.59 -9.63
C PHE A 208 -4.26 -3.23 -9.09
N GLY A 209 -3.18 -3.69 -9.72
CA GLY A 209 -1.82 -3.41 -9.31
C GLY A 209 -1.56 -1.91 -9.24
N PHE A 210 -1.89 -1.19 -10.31
CA PHE A 210 -1.75 0.27 -10.38
C PHE A 210 -2.53 1.01 -9.28
N SER A 211 -3.79 0.65 -9.07
CA SER A 211 -4.61 1.25 -8.01
C SER A 211 -4.10 0.91 -6.61
N TYR A 212 -3.68 -0.33 -6.37
CA TYR A 212 -3.06 -0.76 -5.11
C TYR A 212 -1.78 0.01 -4.80
N GLY A 213 -0.91 0.19 -5.80
CA GLY A 213 0.30 1.00 -5.68
C GLY A 213 -0.02 2.46 -5.31
N THR A 214 -1.03 3.02 -5.94
CA THR A 214 -1.53 4.37 -5.67
C THR A 214 -2.01 4.51 -4.22
N ILE A 215 -2.98 3.68 -3.81
CA ILE A 215 -3.61 3.74 -2.50
C ILE A 215 -2.57 3.53 -1.37
N SER A 216 -1.71 2.52 -1.52
CA SER A 216 -0.70 2.19 -0.48
C SER A 216 0.31 3.30 -0.24
N THR A 217 0.61 4.12 -1.27
CA THR A 217 1.54 5.26 -1.17
C THR A 217 0.89 6.46 -0.49
N LEU A 218 -0.40 6.70 -0.78
CA LEU A 218 -1.08 7.93 -0.37
C LEU A 218 -1.62 7.86 1.05
N PHE A 219 -1.86 6.67 1.59
CA PHE A 219 -2.47 6.54 2.92
C PHE A 219 -1.62 7.13 4.07
N PRO A 220 -0.32 6.81 4.19
CA PRO A 220 0.54 7.46 5.20
C PRO A 220 0.61 8.98 5.04
N ALA A 221 0.48 9.43 3.79
CA ALA A 221 0.46 10.83 3.42
C ALA A 221 -0.82 11.52 3.93
N LEU A 222 -2.00 10.91 3.70
CA LEU A 222 -3.29 11.37 4.20
C LEU A 222 -3.32 11.50 5.73
N VAL A 223 -2.78 10.49 6.44
CA VAL A 223 -2.70 10.50 7.91
C VAL A 223 -1.90 11.71 8.41
N SER A 224 -0.80 12.03 7.73
CA SER A 224 0.02 13.19 8.11
C SER A 224 -0.65 14.52 7.79
N ASP A 225 -1.50 14.57 6.78
CA ASP A 225 -2.24 15.78 6.43
C ASP A 225 -3.39 16.02 7.43
N PHE A 226 -3.95 14.97 8.02
CA PHE A 226 -5.02 15.07 9.03
C PHE A 226 -4.48 15.37 10.44
N PHE A 227 -3.39 14.72 10.84
CA PHE A 227 -2.93 14.71 12.23
C PHE A 227 -1.58 15.39 12.45
N GLY A 228 -0.96 15.91 11.39
CA GLY A 228 0.37 16.49 11.44
C GLY A 228 1.50 15.48 11.28
N ARG A 229 2.73 15.98 11.16
CA ARG A 229 3.90 15.16 10.76
C ARG A 229 4.64 14.52 11.93
N GLU A 230 4.59 15.15 13.10
CA GLU A 230 5.42 14.83 14.27
C GLU A 230 5.31 13.36 14.71
N HIS A 231 4.07 12.89 14.92
CA HIS A 231 3.74 11.52 15.36
C HIS A 231 3.18 10.63 14.23
N SER A 232 3.32 11.06 12.97
CA SER A 232 2.71 10.38 11.81
C SER A 232 3.09 8.90 11.69
N GLY A 233 4.35 8.54 11.96
CA GLY A 233 4.81 7.15 11.92
C GLY A 233 4.07 6.25 12.92
N SER A 234 3.87 6.72 14.14
CA SER A 234 3.16 5.98 15.19
C SER A 234 1.67 5.85 14.87
N LEU A 235 1.05 6.90 14.32
CA LEU A 235 -0.36 6.88 13.88
C LEU A 235 -0.58 5.90 12.73
N VAL A 236 0.29 5.94 11.73
CA VAL A 236 0.28 4.96 10.63
C VAL A 236 0.46 3.56 11.19
N GLY A 237 1.43 3.35 12.09
CA GLY A 237 1.63 2.07 12.76
C GLY A 237 0.36 1.54 13.45
N LEU A 238 -0.33 2.38 14.21
CA LEU A 238 -1.59 2.01 14.86
C LEU A 238 -2.69 1.66 13.86
N LEU A 239 -2.86 2.45 12.79
CA LEU A 239 -3.85 2.17 11.75
C LEU A 239 -3.61 0.81 11.09
N PHE A 240 -2.36 0.51 10.74
CA PHE A 240 -1.98 -0.79 10.18
C PHE A 240 -2.20 -1.93 11.19
N ALA A 241 -1.89 -1.72 12.48
CA ALA A 241 -2.10 -2.72 13.51
C ALA A 241 -3.59 -3.06 13.69
N LEU A 242 -4.45 -2.04 13.72
CA LEU A 242 -5.91 -2.22 13.83
C LEU A 242 -6.50 -2.85 12.56
N ALA A 243 -5.90 -2.62 11.39
CA ALA A 243 -6.39 -3.13 10.12
C ALA A 243 -5.87 -4.53 9.77
N ALA A 244 -4.80 -5.01 10.40
CA ALA A 244 -4.25 -6.35 10.15
C ALA A 244 -5.29 -7.49 10.26
N PRO A 245 -6.11 -7.60 11.34
CA PRO A 245 -7.13 -8.65 11.42
C PRO A 245 -8.21 -8.50 10.33
N VAL A 246 -8.56 -7.26 10.00
CA VAL A 246 -9.56 -6.93 8.99
C VAL A 246 -9.07 -7.31 7.59
N ALA A 247 -7.79 -7.08 7.29
CA ALA A 247 -7.19 -7.46 6.01
C ALA A 247 -7.04 -8.98 5.86
N ALA A 248 -6.88 -9.71 6.97
CA ALA A 248 -6.88 -11.18 6.96
C ALA A 248 -8.28 -11.76 6.66
N ALA A 249 -9.35 -11.07 7.06
CA ALA A 249 -10.71 -11.51 6.84
C ALA A 249 -11.10 -11.59 5.35
N GLY A 250 -10.47 -10.78 4.48
CA GLY A 250 -10.76 -10.77 3.04
C GLY A 250 -10.50 -12.10 2.35
N PRO A 251 -9.25 -12.61 2.30
CA PRO A 251 -8.96 -13.91 1.71
C PRO A 251 -9.73 -15.05 2.36
N VAL A 252 -9.86 -15.06 3.68
CA VAL A 252 -10.65 -16.08 4.39
C VAL A 252 -12.11 -16.07 3.95
N GLY A 253 -12.72 -14.89 3.86
CA GLY A 253 -14.09 -14.73 3.38
C GLY A 253 -14.25 -15.11 1.91
N ALA A 254 -13.28 -14.76 1.06
CA ALA A 254 -13.29 -15.15 -0.36
C ALA A 254 -13.18 -16.67 -0.54
N GLY A 255 -12.32 -17.33 0.24
CA GLY A 255 -12.22 -18.79 0.30
C GLY A 255 -13.51 -19.43 0.77
N TRP A 256 -14.09 -18.94 1.88
CA TRP A 256 -15.38 -19.43 2.39
C TRP A 256 -16.51 -19.30 1.36
N ILE A 257 -16.59 -18.16 0.66
CA ILE A 257 -17.55 -17.96 -0.44
C ILE A 257 -17.33 -19.00 -1.54
N TYR A 258 -16.09 -19.21 -1.94
CA TYR A 258 -15.75 -20.19 -2.97
C TYR A 258 -16.14 -21.61 -2.56
N ASP A 259 -15.81 -22.02 -1.33
CA ASP A 259 -16.10 -23.37 -0.84
C ASP A 259 -17.60 -23.70 -0.84
N HIS A 260 -18.47 -22.70 -0.66
CA HIS A 260 -19.93 -22.88 -0.63
C HIS A 260 -20.63 -22.65 -1.97
N THR A 261 -20.01 -21.91 -2.90
CA THR A 261 -20.65 -21.49 -4.15
C THR A 261 -19.95 -22.02 -5.41
N GLY A 262 -18.73 -22.54 -5.27
CA GLY A 262 -17.86 -22.91 -6.39
C GLY A 262 -17.41 -21.72 -7.24
N SER A 263 -17.56 -20.48 -6.77
CA SER A 263 -17.30 -19.28 -7.57
C SER A 263 -16.74 -18.11 -6.74
N TYR A 264 -15.78 -17.40 -7.32
CA TYR A 264 -15.24 -16.15 -6.76
C TYR A 264 -16.09 -14.91 -7.08
N GLY A 265 -17.14 -15.04 -7.91
CA GLY A 265 -17.90 -13.90 -8.43
C GLY A 265 -18.46 -12.98 -7.33
N LEU A 266 -19.06 -13.56 -6.29
CA LEU A 266 -19.56 -12.79 -5.15
C LEU A 266 -18.43 -12.10 -4.38
N ALA A 267 -17.30 -12.78 -4.17
CA ALA A 267 -16.14 -12.20 -3.49
C ALA A 267 -15.57 -10.99 -4.25
N TRP A 268 -15.53 -11.05 -5.59
CA TRP A 268 -15.11 -9.93 -6.43
C TRP A 268 -16.06 -8.74 -6.35
N TRP A 269 -17.38 -8.97 -6.40
CA TRP A 269 -18.35 -7.88 -6.26
C TRP A 269 -18.37 -7.25 -4.88
N LEU A 270 -18.26 -8.04 -3.81
CA LEU A 270 -18.13 -7.51 -2.45
C LEU A 270 -16.85 -6.69 -2.30
N SER A 271 -15.75 -7.11 -2.93
CA SER A 271 -14.49 -6.36 -2.95
C SER A 271 -14.61 -5.02 -3.68
N ALA A 272 -15.33 -4.97 -4.79
CA ALA A 272 -15.64 -3.74 -5.50
C ALA A 272 -16.53 -2.82 -4.64
N GLY A 273 -17.58 -3.36 -4.04
CA GLY A 273 -18.48 -2.62 -3.14
C GLY A 273 -17.76 -2.06 -1.92
N SER A 274 -16.80 -2.80 -1.35
CA SER A 274 -15.97 -2.34 -0.23
C SER A 274 -15.12 -1.11 -0.60
N ASN A 275 -14.59 -1.07 -1.83
CA ASN A 275 -13.84 0.09 -2.32
C ASN A 275 -14.75 1.30 -2.62
N LEU A 276 -15.98 1.08 -3.08
CA LEU A 276 -16.98 2.15 -3.23
C LEU A 276 -17.43 2.68 -1.87
N LEU A 277 -17.57 1.82 -0.86
CA LEU A 277 -17.81 2.25 0.52
C LEU A 277 -16.64 3.08 1.04
N ALA A 278 -15.40 2.66 0.83
CA ALA A 278 -14.22 3.44 1.19
C ALA A 278 -14.21 4.82 0.51
N LEU A 279 -14.62 4.90 -0.75
CA LEU A 279 -14.75 6.16 -1.49
C LEU A 279 -15.84 7.07 -0.87
N ALA A 280 -16.99 6.50 -0.52
CA ALA A 280 -18.05 7.24 0.16
C ALA A 280 -17.59 7.76 1.53
N LEU A 281 -16.96 6.92 2.36
CA LEU A 281 -16.39 7.31 3.65
C LEU A 281 -15.32 8.41 3.49
N LEU A 282 -14.47 8.29 2.46
CA LEU A 282 -13.47 9.30 2.15
C LEU A 282 -14.10 10.65 1.81
N ALA A 283 -15.31 10.71 1.23
CA ALA A 283 -16.03 11.96 0.99
C ALA A 283 -16.49 12.65 2.29
N PHE A 284 -16.72 11.90 3.37
CA PHE A 284 -17.08 12.45 4.68
C PHE A 284 -15.89 12.70 5.61
N ALA A 285 -14.71 12.13 5.31
CA ALA A 285 -13.50 12.35 6.09
C ALA A 285 -13.11 13.85 6.11
N ARG A 286 -13.01 14.42 7.30
CA ARG A 286 -12.56 15.81 7.53
C ARG A 286 -11.44 15.80 8.56
N PRO A 287 -10.44 16.70 8.44
CA PRO A 287 -9.45 16.88 9.48
C PRO A 287 -10.12 17.18 10.83
N PRO A 288 -9.56 16.74 11.96
CA PRO A 288 -10.06 17.10 13.27
C PRO A 288 -10.03 18.63 13.43
N ALA A 289 -11.09 19.20 14.02
CA ALA A 289 -11.13 20.63 14.33
C ALA A 289 -9.94 20.96 15.24
N THR A 290 -9.14 21.95 14.86
CA THR A 290 -8.05 22.44 15.70
C THR A 290 -8.65 22.98 17.00
N THR A 291 -8.38 22.29 18.12
CA THR A 291 -8.58 22.85 19.46
C THR A 291 -7.61 23.99 19.71
#